data_AF-A0A838R0A4-F1
#
_entry.id   AF-A0A838R0A4-F1
#
_cell.length_a   1.000
_cell.length_b   1.000
_cell.length_c   1.000
_cell.angle_alpha   90.00
_cell.angle_beta   90.00
_cell.angle_gamma   90.00
#
_symmetry.space_group_name_H-M   'P 1'
#
loop_
_entity.id
_entity.type
_entity.pdbx_description
1 polymer ?
#
loop_
_entity_poly.entity_id
_entity_poly.type
_entity_poly.pdbx_seq_one_letter_code
_entity_poly.pdbx_strand_id
1 'polypeptide(L)'
;VDGGTTILTGANTYSGGTTVEGGTLTVSGALATLGAGDVTVTGGTLSISSGVTNAIANTAALSISGTGIVNLGTGINDLIHGLSLGGVALTNAGTYGSLASSATFKNAFFAGLGVVNLASTAVDDADFDADGDVDGADFLTWQRGLGLSGGAATLAAGNANGDTVIDGADLAVWRNQFGLSAVPAVGAVPEPTAVCMALTALVGLAASRSRASRRPSN
;
A
#
# COMPACT_ATOMS: atom_id res chain seq x y z
N VAL A 1 19.01 9.88 -19.47
CA VAL A 1 19.06 11.27 -19.98
C VAL A 1 20.13 11.97 -19.16
N ASP A 2 21.36 12.17 -19.63
CA ASP A 2 22.36 12.85 -18.77
C ASP A 2 22.33 14.36 -19.03
N GLY A 3 21.77 15.11 -18.08
CA GLY A 3 21.73 16.58 -18.03
C GLY A 3 20.71 17.31 -18.93
N GLY A 4 20.09 16.64 -19.90
CA GLY A 4 19.14 17.25 -20.85
C GLY A 4 17.67 17.21 -20.42
N THR A 5 16.83 18.02 -21.07
CA THR A 5 15.37 18.03 -20.90
C THR A 5 14.66 17.42 -22.10
N THR A 6 13.75 16.49 -21.86
CA THR A 6 12.79 15.97 -22.84
C THR A 6 11.40 16.46 -22.45
N ILE A 7 10.63 16.99 -23.41
CA ILE A 7 9.29 17.51 -23.14
C ILE A 7 8.26 16.70 -23.93
N LEU A 8 7.26 16.18 -23.22
CA LEU A 8 6.10 15.52 -23.76
C LEU A 8 4.88 16.44 -23.65
N THR A 9 4.36 16.85 -24.80
CA THR A 9 3.24 17.80 -24.90
C THR A 9 1.93 17.15 -25.35
N GLY A 10 1.96 15.88 -25.74
CA GLY A 10 0.79 15.12 -26.19
C GLY A 10 0.70 13.75 -25.53
N ALA A 11 -0.40 13.04 -25.77
CA ALA A 11 -0.58 11.69 -25.24
C ALA A 11 0.45 10.73 -25.86
N ASN A 12 1.15 9.97 -25.01
CA ASN A 12 1.97 8.85 -25.45
C ASN A 12 1.15 7.56 -25.37
N THR A 13 1.09 6.79 -26.46
CA THR A 13 0.39 5.50 -26.51
C THR A 13 1.31 4.31 -26.27
N TYR A 14 2.57 4.57 -25.88
CA TYR A 14 3.52 3.52 -25.52
C TYR A 14 3.03 2.76 -24.28
N SER A 15 3.08 1.43 -24.34
CA SER A 15 2.65 0.55 -23.26
C SER A 15 3.79 0.03 -22.38
N GLY A 16 5.04 0.23 -22.79
CA GLY A 16 6.19 -0.11 -21.95
C GLY A 16 6.41 0.90 -20.83
N GLY A 17 7.20 0.50 -19.84
CA GLY A 17 7.55 1.37 -18.72
C GLY A 17 8.40 2.57 -19.15
N THR A 18 8.33 3.64 -18.35
CA THR A 18 9.15 4.84 -18.50
C THR A 18 10.20 4.89 -17.39
N THR A 19 11.48 4.96 -17.76
CA THR A 19 12.59 5.09 -16.80
C THR A 19 13.31 6.43 -16.95
N VAL A 20 13.42 7.18 -15.86
CA VAL A 20 14.12 8.47 -15.77
C VAL A 20 15.37 8.32 -14.90
N GLU A 21 16.47 7.96 -15.54
CA GLU A 21 17.76 7.68 -14.88
C GLU A 21 18.65 8.92 -14.71
N GLY A 22 18.30 10.03 -15.35
CA GLY A 22 18.99 11.32 -15.25
C GLY A 22 18.20 12.43 -15.93
N GLY A 23 18.71 13.68 -15.88
CA GLY A 23 18.14 14.80 -16.64
C GLY A 23 16.71 15.12 -16.23
N THR A 24 15.90 15.69 -17.13
CA THR A 24 14.49 16.01 -16.85
C THR A 24 13.56 15.52 -17.93
N LEU A 25 12.56 14.73 -17.56
CA LEU A 25 11.40 14.44 -18.40
C LEU A 25 10.23 15.33 -17.95
N THR A 26 9.79 16.23 -18.80
CA THR A 26 8.69 17.15 -18.52
C THR A 26 7.43 16.72 -19.26
N VAL A 27 6.32 16.57 -18.55
CA VAL A 27 4.97 16.42 -19.11
C VAL A 27 4.27 17.77 -18.98
N SER A 28 3.83 18.36 -20.10
CA SER A 28 3.30 19.74 -20.08
C SER A 28 2.06 20.03 -20.92
N GLY A 29 1.57 19.07 -21.70
CA GLY A 29 0.28 19.21 -22.38
C GLY A 29 -0.88 18.80 -21.47
N ALA A 30 -2.04 19.46 -21.54
CA ALA A 30 -3.17 19.15 -20.67
C ALA A 30 -3.57 17.66 -20.69
N LEU A 31 -3.49 17.03 -21.89
CA LEU A 31 -3.77 15.62 -22.11
C LEU A 31 -2.49 14.78 -22.32
N ALA A 32 -1.33 15.32 -21.96
CA ALA A 32 -0.08 14.59 -22.09
C ALA A 32 0.01 13.52 -21.00
N THR A 33 0.33 12.30 -21.41
CA THR A 33 0.46 11.12 -20.54
C THR A 33 1.70 10.34 -20.95
N LEU A 34 2.37 9.71 -19.98
CA LEU A 34 3.54 8.88 -20.19
C LEU A 34 3.21 7.54 -20.88
N GLY A 35 1.94 7.17 -20.91
CA GLY A 35 1.46 5.88 -21.42
C GLY A 35 0.93 4.98 -20.31
N ALA A 36 0.77 3.69 -20.61
CA ALA A 36 0.14 2.73 -19.70
C ALA A 36 1.12 2.00 -18.77
N GLY A 37 2.42 2.06 -19.04
CA GLY A 37 3.44 1.32 -18.31
C GLY A 37 3.90 2.03 -17.03
N ASP A 38 4.53 1.25 -16.15
CA ASP A 38 5.08 1.74 -14.88
C ASP A 38 6.15 2.82 -15.07
N VAL A 39 6.27 3.69 -14.08
CA VAL A 39 7.19 4.82 -14.10
C VAL A 39 8.25 4.63 -13.03
N THR A 40 9.52 4.65 -13.43
CA THR A 40 10.66 4.53 -12.52
C THR A 40 11.56 5.76 -12.62
N VAL A 41 11.90 6.37 -11.49
CA VAL A 41 12.78 7.54 -11.41
C VAL A 41 13.93 7.23 -10.45
N THR A 42 15.12 6.95 -10.97
CA THR A 42 16.29 6.50 -10.18
C THR A 42 17.36 7.58 -10.01
N GLY A 43 17.42 8.56 -10.92
CA GLY A 43 18.48 9.57 -10.89
C GLY A 43 18.14 10.92 -11.53
N GLY A 44 17.07 11.01 -12.32
CA GLY A 44 16.64 12.27 -12.94
C GLY A 44 15.43 12.90 -12.28
N THR A 45 14.83 13.86 -12.97
CA THR A 45 13.58 14.52 -12.56
C THR A 45 12.46 14.18 -13.53
N LEU A 46 11.36 13.63 -13.03
CA LEU A 46 10.08 13.66 -13.73
C LEU A 46 9.34 14.94 -13.28
N SER A 47 9.02 15.83 -14.21
CA SER A 47 8.30 17.07 -13.93
C SER A 47 6.93 17.06 -14.60
N ILE A 48 5.85 17.03 -13.82
CA ILE A 48 4.48 17.11 -14.32
C ILE A 48 3.98 18.54 -14.12
N SER A 49 3.73 19.24 -15.23
CA SER A 49 3.39 20.67 -15.21
C SER A 49 1.94 20.90 -14.79
N SER A 50 1.65 22.07 -14.20
CA SER A 50 0.28 22.47 -13.87
C SER A 50 -0.67 22.32 -15.06
N GLY A 51 -1.88 21.84 -14.81
CA GLY A 51 -2.93 21.67 -15.82
C GLY A 51 -2.84 20.38 -16.65
N VAL A 52 -1.83 19.54 -16.43
CA VAL A 52 -1.81 18.16 -16.94
C VAL A 52 -2.80 17.31 -16.14
N THR A 53 -3.58 16.49 -16.83
CA THR A 53 -4.48 15.51 -16.22
C THR A 53 -3.96 14.10 -16.48
N ASN A 54 -3.83 13.27 -15.44
CA ASN A 54 -3.50 11.84 -15.55
C ASN A 54 -2.21 11.59 -16.34
N ALA A 55 -1.11 12.22 -15.90
CA ALA A 55 0.18 12.11 -16.56
C ALA A 55 0.73 10.68 -16.42
N ILE A 56 0.52 10.07 -15.25
CA ILE A 56 0.79 8.65 -14.98
C ILE A 56 -0.55 7.92 -15.09
N ALA A 57 -0.58 6.72 -15.67
CA ALA A 57 -1.83 5.98 -15.75
C ALA A 57 -2.28 5.50 -14.35
N ASN A 58 -3.59 5.52 -14.10
CA ASN A 58 -4.19 4.98 -12.87
C ASN A 58 -3.81 3.52 -12.57
N THR A 59 -3.44 2.75 -13.60
CA THR A 59 -3.02 1.34 -13.48
C THR A 59 -1.51 1.17 -13.27
N ALA A 60 -0.73 2.25 -13.41
CA ALA A 60 0.72 2.21 -13.34
C ALA A 60 1.23 2.39 -11.90
N ALA A 61 2.33 1.74 -11.59
CA ALA A 61 3.12 1.99 -10.40
C ALA A 61 4.14 3.11 -10.63
N LEU A 62 4.41 3.90 -9.60
CA LEU A 62 5.48 4.88 -9.54
C LEU A 62 6.56 4.42 -8.55
N SER A 63 7.79 4.29 -9.01
CA SER A 63 8.95 3.96 -8.18
C SER A 63 9.96 5.08 -8.21
N ILE A 64 10.31 5.65 -7.05
CA ILE A 64 11.31 6.70 -6.91
C ILE A 64 12.42 6.20 -5.98
N SER A 65 13.68 6.27 -6.43
CA SER A 65 14.83 5.84 -5.65
C SER A 65 16.08 6.65 -6.01
N GLY A 66 17.19 6.39 -5.31
CA GLY A 66 18.47 7.05 -5.57
C GLY A 66 18.36 8.57 -5.42
N THR A 67 18.74 9.30 -6.47
CA THR A 67 18.62 10.77 -6.54
C THR A 67 17.42 11.21 -7.38
N GLY A 68 16.53 10.28 -7.73
CA GLY A 68 15.34 10.56 -8.51
C GLY A 68 14.40 11.54 -7.80
N ILE A 69 13.79 12.46 -8.56
CA ILE A 69 12.81 13.42 -8.05
C ILE A 69 11.56 13.42 -8.93
N VAL A 70 10.40 13.47 -8.30
CA VAL A 70 9.13 13.75 -8.99
C VAL A 70 8.65 15.16 -8.59
N ASN A 71 8.72 16.09 -9.53
CA ASN A 71 8.28 17.46 -9.37
C ASN A 71 6.84 17.63 -9.89
N LEU A 72 5.91 17.96 -8.98
CA LEU A 72 4.49 18.05 -9.28
C LEU A 72 4.05 19.53 -9.25
N GLY A 73 3.61 20.03 -10.39
CA GLY A 73 3.08 21.38 -10.54
C GLY A 73 1.89 21.65 -9.62
N THR A 74 1.60 22.92 -9.39
CA THR A 74 0.41 23.35 -8.63
C THR A 74 -0.86 22.72 -9.20
N GLY A 75 -1.72 22.21 -8.33
CA GLY A 75 -3.01 21.62 -8.72
C GLY A 75 -2.91 20.23 -9.34
N ILE A 76 -1.70 19.65 -9.48
CA ILE A 76 -1.56 18.25 -9.85
C ILE A 76 -2.05 17.36 -8.72
N ASN A 77 -2.94 16.44 -9.08
CA ASN A 77 -3.41 15.34 -8.26
C ASN A 77 -3.53 14.12 -9.19
N ASP A 78 -2.47 13.31 -9.22
CA ASP A 78 -2.33 12.19 -10.17
C ASP A 78 -2.59 10.87 -9.44
N LEU A 79 -3.54 10.05 -9.93
CA LEU A 79 -3.93 8.80 -9.30
C LEU A 79 -3.03 7.67 -9.80
N ILE A 80 -2.48 6.87 -8.89
CA ILE A 80 -1.57 5.76 -9.22
C ILE A 80 -1.97 4.48 -8.48
N HIS A 81 -1.61 3.32 -9.06
CA HIS A 81 -1.93 2.01 -8.50
C HIS A 81 -0.93 1.57 -7.41
N GLY A 82 0.32 1.99 -7.52
CA GLY A 82 1.37 1.61 -6.57
C GLY A 82 2.40 2.71 -6.43
N LEU A 83 2.98 2.84 -5.23
CA LEU A 83 4.06 3.78 -4.95
C LEU A 83 5.19 3.08 -4.20
N SER A 84 6.42 3.22 -4.70
CA SER A 84 7.63 2.79 -4.00
C SER A 84 8.59 3.95 -3.82
N LEU A 85 9.07 4.17 -2.60
CA LEU A 85 10.03 5.23 -2.26
C LEU A 85 11.29 4.62 -1.65
N GLY A 86 12.45 4.89 -2.24
CA GLY A 86 13.73 4.32 -1.81
C GLY A 86 13.77 2.79 -1.91
N GLY A 87 12.95 2.19 -2.79
CA GLY A 87 12.80 0.75 -2.92
C GLY A 87 11.78 0.12 -1.96
N VAL A 88 11.11 0.91 -1.11
CA VAL A 88 10.07 0.43 -0.20
C VAL A 88 8.70 0.71 -0.81
N ALA A 89 7.96 -0.35 -1.12
CA ALA A 89 6.56 -0.24 -1.52
C ALA A 89 5.71 0.28 -0.35
N LEU A 90 4.89 1.29 -0.63
CA LEU A 90 3.99 1.91 0.32
C LEU A 90 2.58 1.36 0.12
N THR A 91 1.90 1.04 1.21
CA THR A 91 0.55 0.46 1.21
C THR A 91 -0.50 1.38 1.82
N ASN A 92 -0.07 2.45 2.49
CA ASN A 92 -0.99 3.41 3.08
C ASN A 92 -1.60 4.30 1.99
N ALA A 93 -2.89 4.12 1.73
CA ALA A 93 -3.68 4.98 0.85
C ALA A 93 -3.58 6.45 1.22
N GLY A 94 -3.60 7.32 0.21
CA GLY A 94 -3.71 8.76 0.40
C GLY A 94 -2.77 9.58 -0.47
N THR A 95 -2.68 10.87 -0.17
CA THR A 95 -1.86 11.79 -0.96
C THR A 95 -0.41 11.82 -0.49
N TYR A 96 0.50 11.66 -1.44
CA TYR A 96 1.94 11.78 -1.27
C TYR A 96 2.46 12.99 -2.04
N GLY A 97 3.39 13.73 -1.44
CA GLY A 97 3.95 14.90 -2.08
C GLY A 97 5.12 15.49 -1.31
N SER A 98 5.54 16.68 -1.72
CA SER A 98 6.70 17.35 -1.15
C SER A 98 6.44 17.84 0.27
N LEU A 99 7.50 18.25 0.98
CA LEU A 99 7.36 18.93 2.27
C LEU A 99 6.52 20.22 2.19
N ALA A 100 6.53 20.87 1.02
CA ALA A 100 5.83 22.13 0.76
C ALA A 100 4.39 21.95 0.24
N SER A 101 3.99 20.75 -0.19
CA SER A 101 2.65 20.49 -0.69
C SER A 101 1.63 20.30 0.43
N SER A 102 0.36 20.15 0.06
CA SER A 102 -0.74 19.82 0.96
C SER A 102 -0.93 18.32 1.20
N ALA A 103 0.02 17.48 0.77
CA ALA A 103 -0.08 16.02 0.91
C ALA A 103 -0.17 15.57 2.38
N THR A 104 -0.90 14.48 2.62
CA THR A 104 -0.96 13.80 3.92
C THR A 104 0.40 13.21 4.29
N PHE A 105 1.02 12.51 3.33
CA PHE A 105 2.34 11.91 3.49
C PHE A 105 3.37 12.72 2.72
N LYS A 106 4.41 13.18 3.41
CA LYS A 106 5.40 14.08 2.82
C LYS A 106 6.76 13.42 2.72
N ASN A 107 7.41 13.53 1.56
CA ASN A 107 8.72 12.95 1.33
C ASN A 107 9.59 13.84 0.43
N ALA A 108 10.92 13.78 0.61
CA ALA A 108 11.89 14.55 -0.15
C ALA A 108 12.08 14.10 -1.61
N PHE A 109 11.62 12.89 -1.95
CA PHE A 109 11.54 12.41 -3.34
C PHE A 109 10.55 13.21 -4.20
N PHE A 110 9.68 14.01 -3.56
CA PHE A 110 8.75 14.89 -4.25
C PHE A 110 9.17 16.35 -4.13
N ALA A 111 8.95 17.10 -5.21
CA ALA A 111 9.08 18.55 -5.28
C ALA A 111 7.79 19.19 -5.80
N GLY A 112 7.68 20.51 -5.69
CA GLY A 112 6.51 21.25 -6.13
C GLY A 112 5.34 21.19 -5.14
N LEU A 113 4.17 21.63 -5.59
CA LEU A 113 2.98 21.84 -4.74
C LEU A 113 1.85 20.84 -5.04
N GLY A 114 1.97 20.05 -6.10
CA GLY A 114 1.05 18.97 -6.41
C GLY A 114 1.28 17.72 -5.56
N VAL A 115 0.45 16.72 -5.80
CA VAL A 115 0.44 15.44 -5.09
C VAL A 115 0.22 14.28 -6.07
N VAL A 116 0.73 13.10 -5.72
CA VAL A 116 0.21 11.84 -6.24
C VAL A 116 -0.78 11.29 -5.22
N ASN A 117 -1.89 10.74 -5.68
CA ASN A 117 -2.86 10.04 -4.88
C ASN A 117 -2.62 8.55 -5.06
N LEU A 118 -2.07 7.91 -4.04
CA LEU A 118 -2.01 6.46 -4.01
C LEU A 118 -3.42 5.98 -3.66
N ALA A 119 -4.06 5.31 -4.61
CA ALA A 119 -5.30 4.61 -4.35
C ALA A 119 -5.12 3.72 -3.12
N SER A 120 -6.18 3.57 -2.33
CA SER A 120 -6.20 2.53 -1.32
C SER A 120 -6.11 1.20 -2.01
N THR A 121 -4.90 0.64 -2.09
CA THR A 121 -4.75 -0.79 -1.97
C THR A 121 -5.10 -1.11 -0.52
N ALA A 122 -6.39 -1.03 -0.17
CA ALA A 122 -6.90 -2.09 0.69
C ALA A 122 -6.39 -3.34 -0.04
N VAL A 123 -5.58 -4.16 0.62
CA VAL A 123 -5.12 -5.42 0.02
C VAL A 123 -6.35 -5.94 -0.70
N ASP A 124 -6.26 -6.11 -2.02
CA ASP A 124 -7.34 -6.68 -2.81
C ASP A 124 -7.90 -7.82 -1.97
N ASP A 125 -9.15 -7.72 -1.53
CA ASP A 125 -9.67 -8.60 -0.49
C ASP A 125 -11.01 -9.13 -0.97
N ALA A 126 -11.03 -10.42 -1.27
CA ALA A 126 -12.22 -11.11 -1.73
C ALA A 126 -12.93 -11.90 -0.62
N ASP A 127 -12.47 -11.80 0.64
CA ASP A 127 -13.17 -12.34 1.82
C ASP A 127 -14.23 -11.31 2.26
N PHE A 128 -15.41 -11.38 1.64
CA PHE A 128 -16.45 -10.38 1.82
C PHE A 128 -17.34 -10.67 3.03
N ASP A 129 -17.41 -11.91 3.51
CA ASP A 129 -18.15 -12.25 4.74
C ASP A 129 -17.25 -12.38 5.99
N ALA A 130 -15.95 -12.14 5.83
CA ALA A 130 -14.92 -12.05 6.85
C ALA A 130 -14.75 -13.36 7.65
N ASP A 131 -14.97 -14.51 7.01
CA ASP A 131 -14.84 -15.81 7.63
C ASP A 131 -13.41 -16.39 7.54
N GLY A 132 -12.52 -15.71 6.82
CA GLY A 132 -11.11 -16.00 6.72
C GLY A 132 -10.72 -16.88 5.52
N ASP A 133 -11.65 -17.20 4.63
CA ASP A 133 -11.36 -17.77 3.33
C ASP A 133 -12.01 -17.01 2.17
N VAL A 134 -11.68 -17.41 0.94
CA VAL A 134 -12.24 -16.84 -0.28
C VAL A 134 -12.89 -17.95 -1.07
N ASP A 135 -14.22 -18.01 -1.03
CA ASP A 135 -14.98 -19.14 -1.54
C ASP A 135 -16.28 -18.76 -2.30
N GLY A 136 -17.21 -19.71 -2.43
CA GLY A 136 -18.47 -19.49 -3.13
C GLY A 136 -19.44 -18.54 -2.40
N ALA A 137 -19.35 -18.41 -1.08
CA ALA A 137 -20.11 -17.46 -0.29
C ALA A 137 -19.72 -16.02 -0.64
N ASP A 138 -18.43 -15.76 -0.80
CA ASP A 138 -17.93 -14.47 -1.27
C ASP A 138 -18.39 -14.15 -2.69
N PHE A 139 -18.33 -15.13 -3.58
CA PHE A 139 -18.84 -14.95 -4.94
C PHE A 139 -20.31 -14.51 -4.96
N LEU A 140 -21.14 -15.08 -4.07
CA LEU A 140 -22.54 -14.68 -3.93
C LEU A 140 -22.69 -13.28 -3.32
N THR A 141 -21.75 -12.85 -2.48
CA THR A 141 -21.71 -11.48 -1.97
C THR A 141 -21.38 -10.48 -3.08
N TRP A 142 -20.32 -10.72 -3.86
CA TRP A 142 -20.02 -9.93 -5.06
C TRP A 142 -21.19 -9.88 -6.04
N GLN A 143 -21.80 -11.04 -6.33
CA GLN A 143 -22.91 -11.11 -7.27
C GLN A 143 -24.12 -10.29 -6.81
N ARG A 144 -24.39 -10.22 -5.50
CA ARG A 144 -25.47 -9.39 -4.93
C ARG A 144 -25.14 -7.90 -4.95
N GLY A 145 -23.85 -7.54 -4.83
CA GLY A 145 -23.39 -6.16 -4.86
C GLY A 145 -23.18 -5.59 -6.25
N LEU A 146 -23.20 -6.41 -7.30
CA LEU A 146 -22.89 -6.00 -8.67
C LEU A 146 -23.67 -4.74 -9.10
N GLY A 147 -22.93 -3.69 -9.47
CA GLY A 147 -23.48 -2.40 -9.89
C GLY A 147 -23.73 -1.40 -8.74
N LEU A 148 -23.45 -1.75 -7.49
CA LEU A 148 -23.36 -0.77 -6.40
C LEU A 148 -22.18 0.18 -6.64
N SER A 149 -22.32 1.42 -6.20
CA SER A 149 -21.29 2.45 -6.31
C SER A 149 -21.34 3.44 -5.16
N GLY A 150 -20.26 4.20 -4.98
CA GLY A 150 -20.13 5.19 -3.92
C GLY A 150 -20.11 4.56 -2.52
N GLY A 151 -20.73 5.21 -1.53
CA GLY A 151 -20.69 4.76 -0.14
C GLY A 151 -21.37 3.40 0.13
N ALA A 152 -22.14 2.87 -0.81
CA ALA A 152 -22.74 1.53 -0.72
C ALA A 152 -21.81 0.40 -1.20
N ALA A 153 -20.81 0.72 -2.04
CA ALA A 153 -19.81 -0.22 -2.52
C ALA A 153 -18.73 -0.45 -1.45
N THR A 154 -19.13 -1.12 -0.37
CA THR A 154 -18.23 -1.53 0.73
C THR A 154 -17.57 -2.87 0.42
N LEU A 155 -16.47 -3.20 1.10
CA LEU A 155 -15.83 -4.52 1.00
C LEU A 155 -16.84 -5.66 1.22
N ALA A 156 -17.62 -5.59 2.31
CA ALA A 156 -18.66 -6.57 2.62
C ALA A 156 -19.86 -6.59 1.64
N ALA A 157 -19.91 -5.63 0.71
CA ALA A 157 -20.87 -5.65 -0.39
C ALA A 157 -20.27 -6.26 -1.66
N GLY A 158 -18.96 -6.53 -1.72
CA GLY A 158 -18.28 -7.10 -2.88
C GLY A 158 -17.25 -6.17 -3.55
N ASN A 159 -16.86 -5.06 -2.93
CA ASN A 159 -15.84 -4.14 -3.45
C ASN A 159 -14.43 -4.63 -3.02
N ALA A 160 -13.88 -5.57 -3.77
CA ALA A 160 -12.61 -6.21 -3.46
C ALA A 160 -11.41 -5.31 -3.73
N ASN A 161 -11.48 -4.47 -4.76
CA ASN A 161 -10.35 -3.61 -5.16
C ASN A 161 -10.38 -2.22 -4.48
N GLY A 162 -11.41 -1.94 -3.69
CA GLY A 162 -11.56 -0.70 -2.93
C GLY A 162 -11.90 0.54 -3.76
N ASP A 163 -12.29 0.41 -5.04
CA ASP A 163 -12.46 1.54 -5.97
C ASP A 163 -13.83 2.25 -5.89
N THR A 164 -14.69 1.77 -4.99
CA THR A 164 -16.05 2.28 -4.71
C THR A 164 -17.06 2.01 -5.82
N VAL A 165 -16.76 1.07 -6.72
CA VAL A 165 -17.68 0.45 -7.66
C VAL A 165 -17.61 -1.05 -7.45
N ILE A 166 -18.70 -1.78 -7.71
CA ILE A 166 -18.69 -3.24 -7.69
C ILE A 166 -18.92 -3.74 -9.11
N ASP A 167 -17.86 -4.20 -9.77
CA ASP A 167 -17.87 -4.62 -11.17
C ASP A 167 -16.95 -5.83 -11.47
N GLY A 168 -16.53 -5.95 -12.73
CA GLY A 168 -15.67 -7.05 -13.18
C GLY A 168 -14.25 -6.99 -12.61
N ALA A 169 -13.78 -5.83 -12.14
CA ALA A 169 -12.48 -5.69 -11.50
C ALA A 169 -12.46 -6.42 -10.15
N ASP A 170 -13.54 -6.32 -9.36
CA ASP A 170 -13.66 -7.07 -8.10
C ASP A 170 -13.73 -8.58 -8.32
N LEU A 171 -14.45 -9.00 -9.37
CA LEU A 171 -14.49 -10.41 -9.74
C LEU A 171 -13.10 -10.94 -10.12
N ALA A 172 -12.27 -10.12 -10.76
CA ALA A 172 -10.91 -10.50 -11.10
C ALA A 172 -10.06 -10.74 -9.84
N VAL A 173 -10.26 -9.93 -8.80
CA VAL A 173 -9.66 -10.14 -7.48
C VAL A 173 -10.11 -11.45 -6.87
N TRP A 174 -11.44 -11.69 -6.78
CA TRP A 174 -11.98 -12.94 -6.24
C TRP A 174 -11.42 -14.17 -6.98
N ARG A 175 -11.37 -14.13 -8.32
CA ARG A 175 -10.81 -15.23 -9.12
C ARG A 175 -9.34 -15.52 -8.82
N ASN A 176 -8.56 -14.50 -8.49
CA ASN A 176 -7.14 -14.65 -8.17
C ASN A 176 -6.93 -15.19 -6.75
N GLN A 177 -7.90 -14.99 -5.86
CA GLN A 177 -7.80 -15.35 -4.45
C GLN A 177 -8.63 -16.58 -4.07
N PHE A 178 -9.51 -17.05 -4.95
CA PHE A 178 -10.36 -18.21 -4.69
C PHE A 178 -9.54 -19.42 -4.21
N GLY A 179 -9.95 -19.97 -3.07
CA GLY A 179 -9.29 -21.10 -2.42
C GLY A 179 -8.04 -20.74 -1.61
N LEU A 180 -7.70 -19.45 -1.47
CA LEU A 180 -6.77 -18.98 -0.46
C LEU A 180 -7.52 -18.85 0.87
N SER A 181 -7.08 -19.59 1.89
CA SER A 181 -7.45 -19.32 3.28
C SER A 181 -6.36 -18.47 3.91
N ALA A 182 -6.72 -17.40 4.62
CA ALA A 182 -5.78 -16.70 5.46
C ALA A 182 -5.26 -17.69 6.52
N VAL A 183 -3.97 -18.03 6.47
CA VAL A 183 -3.36 -18.82 7.54
C VAL A 183 -3.49 -17.97 8.81
N PRO A 184 -4.22 -18.42 9.85
CA PRO A 184 -4.39 -17.62 11.04
C PRO A 184 -3.02 -17.30 11.58
N ALA A 185 -2.77 -16.01 11.87
CA ALA A 185 -1.57 -15.62 12.58
C ALA A 185 -1.50 -16.46 13.85
N VAL A 186 -0.54 -17.39 13.93
CA VAL A 186 -0.25 -18.12 15.16
C VAL A 186 0.21 -17.05 16.14
N GLY A 187 -0.73 -16.56 16.96
CA GLY A 187 -0.44 -15.62 18.01
C GLY A 187 0.72 -16.20 18.81
N ALA A 188 1.81 -15.43 18.91
CA ALA A 188 2.97 -15.84 19.69
C ALA A 188 2.47 -16.25 21.07
N VAL A 189 2.49 -17.56 21.34
CA VAL A 189 2.16 -18.10 22.64
C VAL A 189 3.15 -17.45 23.60
N PRO A 190 2.71 -16.61 24.54
CA PRO A 190 3.63 -15.99 25.49
C PRO A 190 4.36 -17.11 26.23
N GLU A 191 5.69 -17.10 26.17
CA GLU A 191 6.54 -18.10 26.80
C GLU A 191 6.13 -18.32 28.28
N PRO A 192 6.19 -19.55 28.80
CA PRO A 192 5.41 -19.98 29.95
C PRO A 192 5.93 -19.37 31.25
N THR A 193 5.41 -18.21 31.62
CA THR A 193 5.48 -17.70 33.01
C THR A 193 4.89 -18.70 34.01
N ALA A 194 4.08 -19.67 33.55
CA ALA A 194 3.60 -20.82 34.32
C ALA A 194 4.75 -21.71 34.87
N VAL A 195 5.84 -21.92 34.12
CA VAL A 195 6.98 -22.75 34.57
C VAL A 195 7.80 -22.00 35.63
N CYS A 196 8.00 -20.68 35.45
CA CYS A 196 8.70 -19.84 36.42
C CYS A 196 7.93 -19.71 37.76
N MET A 197 6.61 -19.65 37.71
CA MET A 197 5.75 -19.62 38.91
C MET A 197 5.73 -20.98 39.64
N ALA A 198 5.76 -22.10 38.92
CA ALA A 198 5.83 -23.43 39.53
C ALA A 198 7.18 -23.70 40.22
N LEU A 199 8.29 -23.28 39.61
CA LEU A 199 9.64 -23.42 40.19
C LEU A 199 9.83 -22.55 41.44
N THR A 200 9.32 -21.31 41.45
CA THR A 200 9.41 -20.42 42.62
C THR A 200 8.57 -20.93 43.81
N ALA A 201 7.40 -21.51 43.55
CA ALA A 201 6.57 -22.14 44.59
C ALA A 201 7.26 -23.37 45.23
N LEU A 202 7.93 -24.21 44.43
CA LEU A 202 8.64 -25.39 44.93
C LEU A 202 9.86 -25.04 45.79
N VAL A 203 10.62 -24.00 45.39
CA VAL A 203 11.75 -23.49 46.19
C VAL A 203 11.27 -22.87 47.51
N GLY A 204 10.14 -22.16 47.49
CA GLY A 204 9.51 -21.61 48.70
C GLY A 204 9.08 -22.69 49.71
N LEU A 205 8.51 -23.81 49.24
CA LEU A 205 8.12 -24.94 50.11
C LEU A 205 9.32 -25.71 50.67
N ALA A 206 10.41 -25.85 49.90
CA ALA A 206 11.62 -26.51 50.39
C ALA A 206 12.33 -25.67 51.47
N ALA A 207 12.37 -24.35 51.31
CA ALA A 207 12.96 -23.42 52.27
C ALA A 207 12.15 -23.31 53.57
N SER A 208 10.82 -23.40 53.52
CA SER A 208 9.98 -23.37 54.73
C SER A 208 10.11 -24.67 55.55
N ARG A 209 10.27 -25.82 54.88
CA ARG A 209 10.46 -27.13 55.55
C ARG A 209 11.81 -27.25 56.28
N SER A 210 12.88 -26.72 55.73
CA SER A 210 14.22 -26.78 56.37
C SER A 210 14.33 -25.88 57.61
N ARG A 211 13.53 -24.82 57.70
CA ARG A 211 13.51 -23.90 58.86
C ARG A 211 12.78 -24.48 60.07
N ALA A 212 11.80 -25.37 59.85
CA ALA A 212 11.04 -26.01 60.91
C ALA A 212 11.84 -27.07 61.69
N SER A 213 12.83 -27.72 61.05
CA SER A 213 13.64 -28.77 61.70
C SER A 213 14.82 -28.23 62.54
N ARG A 214 15.05 -26.91 62.56
CA ARG A 214 16.15 -26.27 63.30
C ARG A 214 15.71 -25.65 64.64
N ARG A 215 14.62 -26.11 65.26
CA ARG A 215 14.30 -25.76 66.65
C ARG A 215 15.18 -26.60 67.59
N PRO A 216 16.07 -26.00 68.40
CA PRO A 216 16.88 -26.75 69.36
C PRO A 216 16.02 -27.16 70.56
N SER A 217 16.19 -28.40 71.00
CA SER A 217 15.66 -28.94 72.25
C SER A 217 16.40 -28.30 73.44
N ASN A 218 15.66 -27.80 74.43
CA ASN A 218 16.17 -27.55 75.78
C ASN A 218 16.21 -28.86 76.58
#